data_AF-A0AAW0GFT8-F1
#
_entry.id   AF-A0AAW0GFT8-F1
#
_cell.length_a   1.000
_cell.length_b   1.000
_cell.length_c   1.000
_cell.angle_alpha   90.00
_cell.angle_beta   90.00
_cell.angle_gamma   90.00
#
_symmetry.space_group_name_H-M   'P 1'
#
loop_
_entity.id
_entity.type
_entity.pdbx_description
1 polymer ?
#
loop_
_entity_poly.entity_id
_entity_poly.type
_entity_poly.pdbx_seq_one_letter_code
_entity_poly.pdbx_strand_id
1 'polypeptide(L)'
;MDDAGAEESDSVTQFLAYAQRVINSAQFVVDAIPNVEDFKIERSLQMIGIVKDILQDLDDPWLDDSDIDTMFTAIDNVESPLRDYQAMPPLPRNMGTTTTPSALVGRPSYNLDLEHAIELHDLGNSYC
;
A
#
# COMPACT_ATOMS: atom_id res chain seq x y z
N MET A 1 -3.62 43.99 19.00
CA MET A 1 -2.54 43.68 18.05
C MET A 1 -2.16 42.24 18.27
N ASP A 2 -3.07 41.37 17.82
CA ASP A 2 -2.83 40.21 16.95
C ASP A 2 -1.58 39.35 17.24
N ASP A 3 -1.73 38.46 18.23
CA ASP A 3 -0.82 37.32 18.47
C ASP A 3 -1.47 35.98 18.04
N ALA A 4 -2.78 35.98 17.73
CA ALA A 4 -3.54 34.76 17.41
C ALA A 4 -3.20 34.15 16.04
N GLY A 5 -2.75 34.96 15.07
CA GLY A 5 -2.39 34.46 13.73
C GLY A 5 -1.06 33.72 13.65
N ALA A 6 -0.20 33.83 14.67
CA ALA A 6 1.07 33.13 14.71
C ALA A 6 0.91 31.66 15.14
N GLU A 7 0.06 31.39 16.14
CA GLU A 7 -0.19 30.02 16.63
C GLU A 7 -0.97 29.16 15.61
N GLU A 8 -1.90 29.77 14.88
CA GLU A 8 -2.70 29.07 13.86
C GLU A 8 -1.83 28.60 12.69
N SER A 9 -0.90 29.44 12.21
CA SER A 9 0.03 29.06 11.13
C SER A 9 1.00 27.94 11.51
N ASP A 10 1.36 27.83 12.80
CA ASP A 10 2.21 26.75 13.30
C ASP A 10 1.45 25.40 13.27
N SER A 11 0.16 25.42 13.61
CA SER A 11 -0.67 24.20 13.60
C SER A 11 -0.89 23.62 12.19
N VAL A 12 -1.14 24.47 11.19
CA VAL A 12 -1.31 24.04 9.79
C VAL A 12 0.01 23.52 9.23
N THR A 13 1.12 24.22 9.50
CA THR A 13 2.44 23.76 9.06
C THR A 13 2.80 22.39 9.66
N GLN A 14 2.49 22.18 10.95
CA GLN A 14 2.69 20.90 11.62
C GLN A 14 1.80 19.79 11.02
N PHE A 15 0.54 20.12 10.68
CA PHE A 15 -0.35 19.19 10.00
C PHE A 15 0.18 18.80 8.62
N LEU A 16 0.60 19.77 7.80
CA LEU A 16 1.15 19.50 6.46
C LEU A 16 2.42 18.64 6.54
N ALA A 17 3.30 18.90 7.52
CA ALA A 17 4.47 18.07 7.77
C ALA A 17 4.08 16.63 8.20
N TYR A 18 3.04 16.49 9.02
CA TYR A 18 2.50 15.20 9.40
C TYR A 18 1.90 14.47 8.19
N ALA A 19 1.07 15.13 7.38
CA ALA A 19 0.48 14.59 6.16
C ALA A 19 1.55 14.08 5.20
N GLN A 20 2.62 14.85 4.97
CA GLN A 20 3.74 14.42 4.15
C GLN A 20 4.42 13.16 4.70
N ARG A 21 4.58 13.05 6.03
CA ARG A 21 5.14 11.86 6.67
C ARG A 21 4.23 10.64 6.47
N VAL A 22 2.92 10.81 6.56
CA VAL A 22 1.93 9.74 6.29
C VAL A 22 2.04 9.27 4.84
N ILE A 23 2.04 10.20 3.88
CA ILE A 23 2.15 9.89 2.45
C ILE A 23 3.44 9.14 2.15
N ASN A 24 4.59 9.61 2.67
CA ASN A 24 5.87 8.93 2.48
C ASN A 24 5.88 7.51 3.08
N SER A 25 5.24 7.33 4.24
CA SER A 25 5.11 6.01 4.85
C SER A 25 4.22 5.07 4.02
N ALA A 26 3.14 5.59 3.44
CA ALA A 26 2.26 4.82 2.58
C ALA A 26 2.92 4.49 1.24
N GLN A 27 3.70 5.40 0.66
CA GLN A 27 4.50 5.14 -0.53
C GLN A 27 5.49 3.98 -0.29
N PHE A 28 6.14 3.94 0.87
CA PHE A 28 7.01 2.82 1.23
C PHE A 28 6.25 1.48 1.29
N VAL A 29 4.98 1.48 1.71
CA VAL A 29 4.12 0.29 1.69
C VAL A 29 3.78 -0.11 0.26
N VAL A 30 3.47 0.86 -0.62
CA VAL A 30 3.25 0.61 -2.06
C VAL A 30 4.49 -0.02 -2.69
N ASP A 31 5.68 0.51 -2.44
CA ASP A 31 6.94 0.01 -2.99
C ASP A 31 7.27 -1.42 -2.49
N ALA A 32 6.72 -1.81 -1.34
CA ALA A 32 6.91 -3.13 -0.75
C ALA A 32 5.96 -4.20 -1.28
N ILE A 33 4.92 -3.83 -2.05
CA ILE A 33 3.99 -4.77 -2.67
C ILE A 33 4.75 -5.71 -3.62
N PRO A 34 4.50 -7.04 -3.59
CA PRO A 34 3.48 -7.76 -2.82
C PRO A 34 3.97 -8.36 -1.49
N ASN A 35 5.17 -8.00 -1.01
CA ASN A 35 5.80 -8.63 0.16
C ASN A 35 5.43 -7.93 1.48
N VAL A 36 4.28 -7.26 1.53
CA VAL A 36 3.86 -6.46 2.68
C VAL A 36 2.72 -7.15 3.43
N GLU A 37 2.64 -6.92 4.74
CA GLU A 37 1.58 -7.45 5.59
C GLU A 37 0.28 -6.69 5.34
N ASP A 38 -0.85 -7.40 5.21
CA ASP A 38 -2.17 -6.81 4.93
C ASP A 38 -2.55 -5.72 5.94
N PHE A 39 -2.23 -5.92 7.22
CA PHE A 39 -2.46 -4.93 8.27
C PHE A 39 -1.77 -3.58 8.00
N LYS A 40 -0.59 -3.57 7.36
CA LYS A 40 0.11 -2.33 7.01
C LYS A 40 -0.60 -1.58 5.89
N ILE A 41 -1.22 -2.30 4.96
CA ILE A 41 -2.01 -1.72 3.87
C ILE A 41 -3.28 -1.07 4.45
N GLU A 42 -4.03 -1.80 5.27
CA GLU A 42 -5.25 -1.29 5.92
C GLU A 42 -4.96 -0.05 6.77
N ARG A 43 -3.90 -0.10 7.58
CA ARG A 43 -3.48 1.05 8.39
C ARG A 43 -3.10 2.25 7.52
N SER A 44 -2.40 2.03 6.41
CA SER A 44 -1.98 3.10 5.50
C SER A 44 -3.19 3.75 4.84
N LEU A 45 -4.15 2.96 4.38
CA LEU A 45 -5.42 3.45 3.82
C LEU A 45 -6.23 4.25 4.85
N GLN A 46 -6.31 3.77 6.09
CA GLN A 46 -7.01 4.49 7.16
C GLN A 46 -6.35 5.83 7.47
N MET A 47 -5.02 5.86 7.58
CA MET A 47 -4.30 7.10 7.84
C MET A 47 -4.39 8.10 6.69
N ILE A 48 -4.35 7.63 5.44
CA ILE A 48 -4.60 8.44 4.25
C ILE A 48 -6.01 9.05 4.31
N GLY A 49 -7.04 8.26 4.64
CA GLY A 49 -8.42 8.74 4.78
C GLY A 49 -8.54 9.88 5.78
N ILE A 50 -7.93 9.73 6.97
CA ILE A 50 -7.93 10.79 7.99
C ILE A 50 -7.27 12.08 7.47
N VAL A 51 -6.15 11.97 6.75
CA VAL A 51 -5.46 13.14 6.18
C VAL A 51 -6.33 13.82 5.13
N LYS A 52 -7.04 13.06 4.30
CA LYS A 52 -7.99 13.61 3.31
C LYS A 52 -9.16 14.33 3.97
N ASP A 53 -9.75 13.74 5.00
CA ASP A 53 -10.87 14.34 5.72
C ASP A 53 -10.46 15.69 6.33
N ILE A 54 -9.28 15.75 6.96
CA ILE A 54 -8.76 16.99 7.55
C ILE A 54 -8.40 18.02 6.48
N LEU A 55 -7.80 17.59 5.35
CA LEU A 55 -7.48 18.50 4.24
C LEU A 55 -8.74 19.09 3.59
N GLN A 56 -9.83 18.33 3.53
CA GLN A 56 -11.09 18.81 2.96
C GLN A 56 -11.76 19.88 3.82
N ASP A 57 -11.62 19.77 5.15
CA ASP A 57 -12.16 20.72 6.11
C ASP A 57 -11.18 21.88 6.44
N LEU A 58 -9.98 21.88 5.83
CA LEU A 58 -8.97 22.90 6.07
C LEU A 58 -9.32 24.20 5.31
N ASP A 59 -9.75 25.21 6.06
CA ASP A 59 -10.00 26.56 5.55
C ASP A 59 -8.86 27.49 6.00
N ASP A 60 -7.77 27.52 5.23
CA ASP A 60 -6.59 28.35 5.51
C ASP A 60 -6.41 29.45 4.42
N PRO A 61 -6.33 30.74 4.79
CA PRO A 61 -6.20 31.85 3.84
C PRO A 61 -4.90 31.87 3.01
N TRP A 62 -3.91 31.05 3.37
CA TRP A 62 -2.60 30.95 2.73
C TRP A 62 -2.47 29.73 1.82
N LEU A 63 -3.46 28.83 1.82
CA LEU A 63 -3.55 27.75 0.85
C LEU A 63 -4.50 28.14 -0.28
N ASP A 64 -3.99 28.10 -1.51
CA ASP A 64 -4.84 28.21 -2.69
C ASP A 64 -5.53 26.85 -2.96
N ASP A 65 -6.76 26.90 -3.48
CA ASP A 65 -7.51 25.70 -3.87
C ASP A 65 -6.70 24.77 -4.81
N SER A 66 -5.83 25.36 -5.65
CA SER A 66 -4.96 24.59 -6.55
C SER A 66 -3.89 23.77 -5.82
N ASP A 67 -3.40 24.26 -4.69
CA ASP A 67 -2.42 23.54 -3.88
C ASP A 67 -3.09 22.36 -3.19
N ILE A 68 -4.30 22.57 -2.66
CA ILE A 68 -5.14 21.52 -2.07
C ILE A 68 -5.45 20.42 -3.09
N ASP A 69 -5.85 20.78 -4.32
CA ASP A 69 -6.07 19.82 -5.42
C ASP A 69 -4.81 19.03 -5.79
N THR A 70 -3.65 19.69 -5.77
CA THR A 70 -2.36 19.04 -6.02
C THR A 70 -2.05 18.02 -4.93
N MET A 71 -2.34 18.35 -3.66
CA MET A 71 -2.18 17.43 -2.54
C MET A 71 -3.15 16.24 -2.63
N PHE A 72 -4.41 16.46 -3.01
CA PHE A 72 -5.36 15.38 -3.24
C PHE A 72 -4.89 14.43 -4.36
N THR A 73 -4.40 15.00 -5.46
CA THR A 73 -3.84 14.22 -6.58
C THR A 73 -2.65 13.36 -6.12
N ALA A 74 -1.76 13.93 -5.29
CA ALA A 74 -0.62 13.20 -4.74
C ALA A 74 -1.07 12.04 -3.84
N ILE A 75 -2.11 12.25 -3.02
CA ILE A 75 -2.68 11.21 -2.17
C ILE A 75 -3.34 10.11 -3.02
N ASP A 76 -4.10 10.48 -4.05
CA ASP A 76 -4.78 9.52 -4.94
C ASP A 76 -3.80 8.58 -5.64
N ASN A 77 -2.63 9.09 -6.04
CA ASN A 77 -1.57 8.29 -6.66
C ASN A 77 -1.03 7.19 -5.73
N VAL A 78 -1.08 7.39 -4.41
CA VAL A 78 -0.64 6.40 -3.42
C VAL A 78 -1.79 5.50 -2.98
N GLU A 79 -2.99 6.05 -2.85
CA GLU A 79 -4.18 5.32 -2.41
C GLU A 79 -4.65 4.28 -3.43
N SER A 80 -4.62 4.62 -4.72
CA SER A 80 -5.12 3.74 -5.79
C SER A 80 -4.41 2.37 -5.83
N PRO A 81 -3.07 2.29 -5.84
CA PRO A 81 -2.37 1.00 -5.78
C PRO A 81 -2.68 0.17 -4.53
N LEU A 82 -2.87 0.82 -3.37
CA LEU A 82 -3.20 0.14 -2.12
C LEU A 82 -4.61 -0.45 -2.16
N ARG A 83 -5.58 0.27 -2.75
CA ARG A 83 -6.94 -0.21 -2.95
C ARG A 83 -7.01 -1.34 -3.98
N ASP A 84 -6.27 -1.21 -5.07
CA ASP A 84 -6.20 -2.26 -6.11
C ASP A 84 -5.65 -3.56 -5.53
N TYR A 85 -4.60 -3.47 -4.70
CA TYR A 85 -4.07 -4.63 -3.99
C TYR A 85 -5.07 -5.23 -3.00
N GLN A 86 -5.84 -4.40 -2.29
CA GLN A 86 -6.86 -4.88 -1.36
C GLN A 86 -8.04 -5.57 -2.09
N ALA A 87 -8.43 -5.06 -3.25
CA ALA A 87 -9.51 -5.62 -4.06
C ALA A 87 -9.09 -6.91 -4.77
N MET A 88 -7.83 -6.99 -5.21
CA MET A 88 -7.28 -8.13 -5.94
C MET A 88 -5.90 -8.48 -5.40
N PRO A 89 -5.82 -9.14 -4.22
CA PRO A 89 -4.54 -9.57 -3.68
C PRO A 89 -3.90 -10.60 -4.63
N PRO A 90 -2.59 -10.52 -4.86
CA PRO A 90 -1.89 -11.48 -5.69
C PRO A 90 -2.04 -12.88 -5.10
N LEU A 91 -2.15 -13.88 -5.98
CA LEU A 91 -2.26 -15.27 -5.58
C LEU A 91 -1.07 -15.63 -4.67
N PRO A 92 -1.32 -16.35 -3.56
CA PRO A 92 -0.26 -16.71 -2.63
C PRO A 92 0.86 -17.43 -3.38
N ARG A 93 2.10 -16.95 -3.22
CA ARG A 93 3.32 -17.46 -3.90
C ARG A 93 3.55 -18.98 -3.77
N ASN A 94 2.85 -19.65 -2.85
CA ASN A 94 3.10 -21.04 -2.46
C ASN A 94 1.85 -21.94 -2.55
N MET A 95 1.02 -21.82 -3.61
CA MET A 95 -0.07 -22.80 -3.79
C MET A 95 0.40 -24.20 -4.25
N GLY A 96 1.67 -24.38 -4.62
CA GLY A 96 2.16 -25.64 -5.22
C GLY A 96 3.05 -26.52 -4.33
N THR A 97 3.70 -26.01 -3.28
CA THR A 97 4.66 -26.80 -2.49
C THR A 97 4.13 -27.04 -1.09
N THR A 98 3.39 -28.14 -0.94
CA THR A 98 3.10 -28.70 0.37
C THR A 98 4.41 -29.18 0.98
N THR A 99 5.03 -28.38 1.86
CA THR A 99 6.13 -28.84 2.71
C THR A 99 5.56 -29.82 3.72
N THR A 100 5.43 -31.09 3.34
CA THR A 100 5.16 -32.15 4.31
C THR A 100 6.40 -32.27 5.21
N PRO A 101 6.24 -32.34 6.54
CA PRO A 101 7.36 -32.60 7.43
C PRO A 101 8.04 -33.89 7.00
N SER A 102 9.30 -33.78 6.56
CA SER A 102 10.12 -34.90 6.15
C SER A 102 10.21 -35.90 7.30
N ALA A 103 9.96 -37.18 7.04
CA ALA A 103 10.16 -38.26 8.00
C ALA A 103 11.66 -38.44 8.38
N LEU A 104 12.58 -37.72 7.73
CA LEU A 104 14.02 -37.78 7.95
C LEU A 104 14.56 -36.38 8.32
N VAL A 105 15.14 -36.30 9.51
CA VAL A 105 15.80 -35.10 10.04
C VAL A 105 16.89 -34.63 9.05
N GLY A 106 16.79 -33.38 8.59
CA GLY A 106 17.86 -32.69 7.87
C GLY A 106 17.78 -32.65 6.33
N ARG A 107 16.73 -33.18 5.71
CA ARG A 107 16.47 -32.95 4.27
C ARG A 107 15.05 -32.46 4.02
N PRO A 108 14.86 -31.27 3.40
CA PRO A 108 13.55 -30.86 2.91
C PRO A 108 13.11 -31.83 1.81
N SER A 109 11.96 -32.48 1.99
CA SER A 109 11.29 -33.27 0.95
C SER A 109 10.36 -32.33 0.18
N TYR A 110 10.61 -32.18 -1.12
CA TYR A 110 9.69 -31.49 -2.01
C TYR A 110 8.77 -32.54 -2.64
N ASN A 111 7.47 -32.45 -2.39
CA ASN A 111 6.49 -33.16 -3.22
C ASN A 111 6.21 -32.26 -4.42
N LEU A 112 6.87 -32.58 -5.53
CA LEU A 112 6.55 -32.00 -6.83
C LEU A 112 5.25 -32.63 -7.31
N ASP A 113 4.24 -31.79 -7.54
CA ASP A 113 3.03 -32.20 -8.23
C ASP A 113 3.37 -32.45 -9.71
N LEU A 114 3.59 -33.72 -10.05
CA LEU A 114 3.99 -34.14 -11.39
C LEU A 114 2.86 -33.92 -12.41
N GLU A 115 1.59 -34.04 -12.00
CA GLU A 115 0.45 -33.85 -12.91
C GLU A 115 0.37 -32.39 -13.34
N HIS A 116 0.47 -31.47 -12.38
CA HIS A 116 0.48 -30.04 -12.68
C HIS A 116 1.71 -29.60 -13.50
N ALA A 117 2.88 -30.22 -13.25
CA ALA A 117 4.08 -29.96 -14.02
C ALA A 117 3.96 -30.41 -15.49
N ILE A 118 3.24 -31.51 -15.74
CA ILE A 118 2.94 -31.99 -17.09
C ILE A 118 1.94 -31.05 -17.78
N GLU A 119 0.87 -30.63 -17.09
CA GLU A 119 -0.10 -29.67 -17.65
C GLU A 119 0.58 -28.36 -18.09
N LEU A 120 1.46 -27.80 -17.26
CA LEU A 120 2.21 -26.58 -17.59
C LEU A 120 3.19 -26.78 -18.75
N HIS A 121 3.83 -27.95 -18.83
CA HIS A 121 4.67 -28.33 -19.97
C HIS A 121 3.86 -28.36 -21.27
N ASP A 122 2.66 -28.91 -21.22
CA ASP A 122 1.80 -29.09 -22.39
C ASP A 122 1.10 -27.78 -22.83
N LEU A 123 0.82 -26.87 -21.88
CA LEU A 123 0.35 -25.51 -22.15
C LEU A 123 1.35 -24.69 -22.99
N GLY A 124 2.65 -24.94 -22.83
CA GLY A 124 3.72 -24.27 -23.59
C GLY A 124 3.78 -24.61 -25.08
N ASN A 125 3.07 -25.64 -25.53
CA ASN A 125 3.02 -26.08 -26.93
C ASN A 125 1.79 -25.57 -27.72
N SER A 126 0.99 -24.65 -27.15
CA SER A 126 -0.27 -24.21 -27.75
C SER A 126 -0.20 -22.92 -28.60
N TYR A 127 1.00 -22.39 -28.88
CA TYR A 127 1.17 -21.33 -29.88
C TYR A 127 1.54 -21.92 -31.25
N CYS A 128 0.53 -22.43 -31.95
CA CYS A 128 0.51 -22.57 -33.40
C CYS A 128 -0.66 -21.76 -33.95
#